data_AF-A0AAU5J7H6-F1
#
_entry.id   AF-A0AAU5J7H6-F1
#
_cell.length_a   1.000
_cell.length_b   1.000
_cell.length_c   1.000
_cell.angle_alpha   90.00
_cell.angle_beta   90.00
_cell.angle_gamma   90.00
#
_symmetry.space_group_name_H-M   'P 1'
#
loop_
_entity.id
_entity.type
_entity.pdbx_description
1 polymer ?
#
loop_
_entity_poly.entity_id
_entity_poly.type
_entity_poly.pdbx_seq_one_letter_code
_entity_poly.pdbx_strand_id
1 'polypeptide(L)'
;MATGKYVANPGGLRRSDEMMESLPERAKKIREDFIRDSQTYRGWAGYTDDFAHGVLPKYEANNTSCLDLVTALGSAFVGLREAVWANGQHIEGVQSYAKDQIGQQMSSLDGAGEDSSGGGKH
;
A
#
# COMPACT_ATOMS: atom_id res chain seq x y z
N MET A 1 13.10 -19.00 -25.67
CA MET A 1 12.03 -18.20 -25.04
C MET A 1 12.47 -17.87 -23.63
N ALA A 2 12.76 -16.60 -23.34
CA ALA A 2 13.18 -16.20 -21.99
C ALA A 2 11.96 -16.11 -21.08
N THR A 3 11.75 -17.14 -20.28
CA THR A 3 10.84 -17.13 -19.14
C THR A 3 11.32 -16.08 -18.12
N GLY A 4 10.48 -15.08 -17.86
CA GLY A 4 10.46 -14.40 -16.56
C GLY A 4 11.43 -13.25 -16.31
N LYS A 5 11.77 -12.40 -17.28
CA LYS A 5 12.25 -11.05 -16.90
C LYS A 5 11.05 -10.27 -16.35
N TYR A 6 10.92 -10.26 -15.02
CA TYR A 6 10.00 -9.37 -14.31
C TYR A 6 10.51 -7.93 -14.53
N VAL A 7 10.09 -7.30 -15.63
CA VAL A 7 10.33 -5.87 -15.84
C VAL A 7 9.40 -5.16 -14.89
N ALA A 8 9.92 -4.86 -13.70
CA ALA A 8 9.20 -4.10 -12.71
C ALA A 8 8.70 -2.79 -13.35
N ASN A 9 7.41 -2.49 -13.18
CA ASN A 9 6.76 -1.29 -13.72
C ASN A 9 6.45 -0.32 -12.55
N PRO A 10 7.39 0.59 -12.20
CA PRO A 10 7.18 1.58 -11.15
C PRO A 10 5.90 2.42 -11.35
N GLY A 11 5.55 2.73 -12.60
CA GLY A 11 4.33 3.47 -12.91
C GLY A 11 3.05 2.69 -12.63
N GLY A 12 3.09 1.35 -12.73
CA GLY A 12 2.01 0.47 -12.30
C GLY A 12 1.82 0.51 -10.78
N LEU A 13 2.91 0.42 -10.03
CA LEU A 13 2.89 0.44 -8.55
C LEU A 13 2.43 1.80 -8.00
N ARG A 14 2.87 2.92 -8.58
CA ARG A 14 2.38 4.25 -8.20
C ARG A 14 0.88 4.40 -8.39
N ARG A 15 0.34 3.95 -9.52
CA ARG A 15 -1.13 3.94 -9.73
C ARG A 15 -1.85 3.06 -8.73
N SER A 16 -1.28 1.92 -8.37
CA SER A 16 -1.85 1.06 -7.33
C SER A 16 -1.86 1.76 -5.96
N ASP A 17 -0.78 2.43 -5.56
CA ASP A 17 -0.72 3.23 -4.33
C ASP A 17 -1.77 4.36 -4.33
N GLU A 18 -1.88 5.12 -5.43
CA GLU A 18 -2.89 6.17 -5.62
C GLU A 18 -4.33 5.63 -5.47
N MET A 19 -4.62 4.44 -6.03
CA MET A 19 -5.92 3.79 -5.88
C MET A 19 -6.21 3.40 -4.42
N MET A 20 -5.17 3.08 -3.65
CA MET A 20 -5.29 2.61 -2.27
C MET A 20 -5.24 3.73 -1.23
N GLU A 21 -4.78 4.92 -1.61
CA GLU A 21 -4.57 6.06 -0.71
C GLU A 21 -5.81 6.41 0.13
N SER A 22 -7.01 6.37 -0.47
CA SER A 22 -8.24 6.74 0.23
C SER A 22 -8.87 5.61 1.06
N LEU A 23 -8.39 4.37 0.95
CA LEU A 23 -9.04 3.21 1.58
C LEU A 23 -8.98 3.24 3.12
N PRO A 24 -7.84 3.58 3.77
CA PRO A 24 -7.78 3.69 5.22
C PRO A 24 -8.77 4.72 5.79
N GLU A 25 -8.84 5.90 5.18
CA GLU A 25 -9.75 6.97 5.61
C GLU A 25 -11.22 6.59 5.38
N ARG A 26 -11.53 5.87 4.30
CA ARG A 26 -12.88 5.34 4.07
C ARG A 26 -13.27 4.31 5.14
N ALA A 27 -12.37 3.42 5.54
CA ALA A 27 -12.64 2.46 6.61
C ALA A 27 -12.90 3.17 7.95
N LYS A 28 -12.10 4.20 8.26
CA LYS A 28 -12.30 5.05 9.45
C LYS A 28 -13.68 5.74 9.42
N LYS A 29 -14.06 6.30 8.26
CA LYS A 29 -15.36 6.95 8.08
C LYS A 29 -16.52 5.96 8.28
N ILE A 30 -16.44 4.75 7.73
CA ILE A 30 -17.46 3.69 7.92
C ILE A 30 -17.64 3.39 9.41
N ARG A 31 -16.53 3.29 10.16
CA ARG A 31 -16.58 3.08 11.62
C ARG A 31 -17.28 4.23 12.34
N GLU A 32 -16.93 5.47 12.01
CA GLU A 32 -17.51 6.68 12.60
C GLU A 32 -19.01 6.79 12.32
N ASP A 33 -19.42 6.55 11.07
CA ASP A 33 -20.81 6.55 10.66
C ASP A 33 -21.60 5.43 11.38
N PHE A 34 -21.03 4.22 11.49
CA PHE A 34 -21.66 3.12 12.24
C PHE A 34 -21.86 3.46 13.73
N ILE A 35 -20.86 4.05 14.38
CA ILE A 35 -20.97 4.47 15.79
C ILE A 35 -22.08 5.53 15.92
N ARG A 36 -22.07 6.56 15.08
CA ARG A 36 -23.10 7.62 15.10
C ARG A 36 -24.50 7.05 14.93
N ASP A 37 -24.67 6.17 13.95
CA ASP A 37 -25.99 5.61 13.63
C ASP A 37 -26.45 4.67 14.76
N SER A 38 -25.56 3.84 15.31
CA SER A 38 -25.88 2.97 16.46
C SER A 38 -26.26 3.74 17.72
N GLN A 39 -25.62 4.88 17.98
CA GLN A 39 -25.95 5.75 19.12
C GLN A 39 -27.33 6.40 18.99
N THR A 40 -27.81 6.61 17.76
CA THR A 40 -29.14 7.17 17.50
C THR A 40 -30.26 6.24 17.99
N TYR A 41 -30.01 4.94 18.07
CA TYR A 41 -30.97 3.94 18.56
C TYR A 41 -30.88 3.68 20.07
N ARG A 42 -29.90 4.25 20.78
CA ARG A 42 -29.85 4.15 22.25
C ARG A 42 -30.89 5.10 22.86
N GLY A 43 -31.78 4.55 23.70
CA GLY A 43 -32.82 5.34 24.39
C GLY A 43 -34.17 5.44 23.68
N TRP A 44 -34.41 4.62 22.64
CA TRP A 44 -35.75 4.46 22.08
C TRP A 44 -36.75 3.87 23.12
N ALA A 45 -38.04 4.17 22.97
CA ALA A 45 -39.07 3.67 23.87
C ALA A 45 -39.07 2.13 23.89
N GLY A 46 -39.01 1.52 25.08
CA GLY A 46 -38.89 0.07 25.25
C GLY A 46 -37.46 -0.43 25.50
N TYR A 47 -36.42 0.41 25.46
CA TYR A 47 -35.02 0.01 25.70
C TYR A 47 -34.77 -0.68 27.06
N THR A 48 -35.69 -0.56 28.02
CA THR A 48 -35.62 -1.20 29.35
C THR A 48 -36.69 -2.26 29.58
N ASP A 49 -37.45 -2.65 28.56
CA ASP A 49 -38.47 -3.71 28.70
C ASP A 49 -37.83 -5.12 28.63
N ASP A 50 -38.61 -6.14 28.96
CA ASP A 50 -38.13 -7.53 28.98
C ASP A 50 -37.70 -8.03 27.59
N PHE A 51 -38.31 -7.50 26.53
CA PHE A 51 -37.93 -7.81 25.16
C PHE A 51 -36.55 -7.25 24.84
N ALA A 52 -36.28 -6.00 25.20
CA ALA A 52 -34.98 -5.35 25.07
C ALA A 52 -33.89 -6.09 25.84
N HIS A 53 -34.15 -6.52 27.07
CA HIS A 53 -33.21 -7.35 27.83
C HIS A 53 -32.85 -8.67 27.13
N GLY A 54 -33.79 -9.24 26.36
CA GLY A 54 -33.55 -10.45 25.55
C GLY A 54 -32.75 -10.19 24.27
N VAL A 55 -32.92 -9.04 23.61
CA VAL A 55 -32.30 -8.77 22.29
C VAL A 55 -31.02 -7.94 22.35
N LEU A 56 -30.89 -7.04 23.33
CA LEU A 56 -29.77 -6.11 23.44
C LEU A 56 -28.40 -6.80 23.52
N PRO A 57 -28.20 -7.88 24.30
CA PRO A 57 -26.89 -8.52 24.35
C PRO A 57 -26.40 -9.03 22.98
N LYS A 58 -27.30 -9.63 22.19
CA LYS A 58 -26.96 -10.10 20.84
C LYS A 58 -26.73 -8.95 19.87
N TYR A 59 -27.53 -7.89 19.98
CA TYR A 59 -27.36 -6.67 19.19
C TYR A 59 -25.99 -6.01 19.46
N GLU A 60 -25.61 -5.87 20.73
CA GLU A 60 -24.31 -5.30 21.13
C GLU A 60 -23.13 -6.17 20.69
N ALA A 61 -23.24 -7.48 20.82
CA ALA A 61 -22.23 -8.41 20.32
C ALA A 61 -22.05 -8.30 18.80
N ASN A 62 -23.15 -8.22 18.04
CA ASN A 62 -23.08 -8.01 16.59
C ASN A 62 -22.45 -6.66 16.23
N ASN A 63 -22.82 -5.59 16.92
CA ASN A 63 -22.24 -4.26 16.68
C ASN A 63 -20.74 -4.25 16.94
N THR A 64 -20.30 -4.91 18.01
CA THR A 64 -18.88 -5.08 18.34
C THR A 64 -18.15 -5.82 17.22
N SER A 65 -18.70 -6.96 16.77
CA SER A 65 -18.14 -7.74 15.66
C SER A 65 -18.01 -6.93 14.36
N CYS A 66 -19.02 -6.11 14.03
CA CYS A 66 -18.96 -5.20 12.89
C CYS A 66 -17.83 -4.17 13.03
N LEU A 67 -17.67 -3.56 14.21
CA LEU A 67 -16.63 -2.57 14.48
C LEU A 67 -15.23 -3.19 14.42
N ASP A 68 -15.06 -4.40 14.94
CA ASP A 68 -13.81 -5.15 14.89
C ASP A 68 -13.41 -5.46 13.45
N LEU A 69 -14.37 -5.92 12.63
CA LEU A 69 -14.14 -6.19 11.21
C LEU A 69 -13.72 -4.93 10.44
N VAL A 70 -14.44 -3.81 10.62
CA VAL A 70 -14.11 -2.54 9.93
C VAL A 70 -12.72 -2.05 10.36
N THR A 71 -12.38 -2.21 11.64
CA THR A 71 -11.05 -1.87 12.15
C THR A 71 -9.96 -2.74 11.52
N ALA A 72 -10.17 -4.05 11.47
CA ALA A 72 -9.23 -5.00 10.84
C ALA A 72 -9.04 -4.70 9.34
N LEU A 73 -10.12 -4.36 8.63
CA LEU A 73 -10.05 -3.94 7.22
C LEU A 73 -9.23 -2.65 7.05
N GLY A 74 -9.45 -1.65 7.92
CA GLY A 74 -8.66 -0.42 7.92
C GLY A 74 -7.17 -0.71 8.11
N SER A 75 -6.81 -1.55 9.08
CA SER A 75 -5.40 -1.96 9.30
C SER A 75 -4.82 -2.75 8.13
N ALA A 76 -5.61 -3.63 7.50
CA ALA A 76 -5.17 -4.36 6.33
C ALA A 76 -4.89 -3.44 5.13
N PHE A 77 -5.69 -2.40 4.93
CA PHE A 77 -5.44 -1.40 3.88
C PHE A 77 -4.17 -0.59 4.13
N VAL A 78 -3.90 -0.22 5.39
CA VAL A 78 -2.62 0.43 5.76
C VAL A 78 -1.43 -0.47 5.43
N GLY A 79 -1.46 -1.72 5.90
CA GLY A 79 -0.36 -2.66 5.64
C GLY A 79 -0.16 -2.98 4.15
N LEU A 80 -1.25 -3.08 3.39
CA LEU A 80 -1.16 -3.27 1.93
C LEU A 80 -0.51 -2.07 1.24
N ARG A 81 -0.90 -0.84 1.63
CA ARG A 81 -0.31 0.39 1.09
C ARG A 81 1.18 0.48 1.39
N GLU A 82 1.56 0.23 2.65
CA GLU A 82 2.96 0.21 3.07
C GLU A 82 3.80 -0.81 2.27
N ALA A 83 3.26 -2.02 2.07
CA ALA A 83 3.94 -3.05 1.28
C ALA A 83 4.12 -2.66 -0.18
N VAL A 84 3.11 -2.05 -0.80
CA VAL A 84 3.15 -1.58 -2.20
C VAL A 84 4.15 -0.44 -2.35
N TRP A 85 4.13 0.52 -1.43
CA TRP A 85 5.06 1.64 -1.41
C TRP A 85 6.51 1.18 -1.22
N ALA A 86 6.77 0.32 -0.24
CA ALA A 86 8.10 -0.24 0.02
C ALA A 86 8.65 -1.01 -1.19
N ASN A 87 7.80 -1.80 -1.86
CA ASN A 87 8.18 -2.50 -3.08
C ASN A 87 8.49 -1.51 -4.24
N GLY A 88 7.69 -0.46 -4.38
CA GLY A 88 7.94 0.63 -5.32
C GLY A 88 9.31 1.28 -5.12
N GLN A 89 9.63 1.67 -3.88
CA GLN A 89 10.93 2.26 -3.55
C GLN A 89 12.10 1.31 -3.82
N HIS A 90 11.96 0.03 -3.47
CA HIS A 90 12.98 -0.96 -3.73
C HIS A 90 13.26 -1.13 -5.23
N ILE A 91 12.19 -1.19 -6.05
CA ILE A 91 12.31 -1.28 -7.51
C ILE A 91 12.98 -0.03 -8.09
N GLU A 92 12.57 1.16 -7.66
CA GLU A 92 13.16 2.42 -8.14
C GLU A 92 14.65 2.53 -7.75
N GLY A 93 15.01 2.10 -6.54
CA GLY A 93 16.41 2.02 -6.10
C GLY A 93 17.26 1.07 -6.94
N VAL A 94 16.75 -0.13 -7.23
CA VAL A 94 17.45 -1.10 -8.10
C VAL A 94 17.59 -0.56 -9.52
N GLN A 95 16.58 0.14 -10.05
CA GLN A 95 16.67 0.75 -11.38
C GLN A 95 17.69 1.89 -11.44
N SER A 96 17.77 2.73 -10.41
CA SER A 96 18.79 3.79 -10.33
C SER A 96 20.19 3.19 -10.30
N TYR A 97 20.43 2.23 -9.40
CA TYR A 97 21.72 1.55 -9.28
C TYR A 97 22.15 0.89 -10.60
N ALA A 98 21.23 0.21 -11.28
CA ALA A 98 21.53 -0.41 -12.57
C ALA A 98 21.90 0.63 -13.65
N LYS A 99 21.20 1.77 -13.70
CA LYS A 99 21.53 2.86 -14.62
C LYS A 99 22.89 3.47 -14.32
N ASP A 100 23.22 3.68 -13.06
CA ASP A 100 24.51 4.24 -12.63
C ASP A 100 25.67 3.30 -13.02
N GLN A 101 25.51 1.99 -12.79
CA GLN A 101 26.49 0.97 -13.19
C GLN A 101 26.68 0.92 -14.71
N ILE A 102 25.59 0.99 -15.48
CA ILE A 102 25.67 1.04 -16.95
C ILE A 102 26.39 2.32 -17.42
N GLY A 103 26.09 3.47 -16.80
CA GLY A 103 26.74 4.74 -17.12
C GLY A 103 28.25 4.72 -16.81
N GLN A 104 28.63 4.14 -15.67
CA GLN A 104 30.03 3.95 -15.30
C GLN A 104 30.78 3.03 -16.28
N GLN A 105 30.14 1.93 -16.70
CA GLN A 105 30.73 1.02 -17.71
C GLN A 105 30.90 1.72 -19.06
N MET A 106 29.89 2.44 -19.55
CA MET A 106 29.98 3.21 -20.80
C MET A 106 31.07 4.28 -20.73
N SER A 107 31.17 5.01 -19.62
CA SER A 107 32.25 6.00 -19.43
C SER A 107 33.64 5.36 -19.37
N SER A 108 33.77 4.14 -18.84
CA SER A 108 35.05 3.41 -18.85
C SER A 108 35.44 2.89 -20.24
N LEU A 109 34.44 2.60 -21.09
CA LEU A 109 34.63 2.18 -22.47
C LEU A 109 35.03 3.36 -23.37
N ASP A 110 34.43 4.54 -23.18
CA ASP A 110 34.84 5.77 -23.91
C ASP A 110 36.23 6.26 -23.48
N GLY A 111 36.64 6.04 -22.22
CA GLY A 111 37.98 6.38 -21.74
C GLY A 111 39.11 5.45 -22.22
N ALA A 112 38.79 4.28 -22.77
CA ALA A 112 39.77 3.30 -23.25
C ALA A 112 40.07 3.40 -24.76
N GLY A 113 39.50 4.40 -25.45
CA GLY A 113 39.55 4.55 -26.91
C GLY A 113 40.57 5.54 -27.47
N GLU A 114 41.22 6.36 -26.65
CA GLU A 114 42.17 7.40 -27.09
C GLU A 114 43.55 7.23 -26.44
N ASP A 115 44.24 6.12 -26.71
CA ASP A 115 45.72 6.10 -26.64
C ASP A 115 46.31 4.91 -27.43
N SER A 116 46.27 5.00 -28.77
CA SER A 116 47.16 4.21 -29.63
C SER A 116 47.22 4.79 -31.04
N SER A 117 47.68 6.05 -31.16
CA SER A 117 48.23 6.54 -32.42
C SER A 117 49.48 7.38 -32.19
N GLY A 118 50.66 6.76 -32.35
CA GLY A 118 51.85 7.45 -32.87
C GLY A 118 53.07 7.56 -31.96
N GLY A 119 54.16 6.86 -32.35
CA GLY A 119 55.55 7.19 -31.99
C GLY A 119 56.31 6.00 -31.39
N GLY A 120 57.40 5.47 -31.95
CA GLY A 120 58.16 5.77 -33.15
C GLY A 120 59.22 4.67 -33.29
N LYS A 121 59.62 4.33 -34.51
CA LYS A 121 60.83 3.55 -34.79
C LYS A 121 62.05 4.40 -34.43
N HIS A 122 62.92 3.89 -33.56
CA HIS A 122 64.39 3.91 -33.57
C HIS A 122 64.94 3.69 -32.16
#